data_AF-A0A2G9M0V5-F1
#
_entry.id   AF-A0A2G9M0V5-F1
#
_cell.length_a   1.000
_cell.length_b   1.000
_cell.length_c   1.000
_cell.angle_alpha   90.00
_cell.angle_beta   90.00
_cell.angle_gamma   90.00
#
_symmetry.space_group_name_H-M   'P 1'
#
loop_
_entity.id
_entity.type
_entity.pdbx_description
1 polymer ?
#
loop_
_entity_poly.entity_id
_entity_poly.type
_entity_poly.pdbx_seq_one_letter_code
_entity_poly.pdbx_strand_id
1 'polypeptide(L)'
;MVDNQLFCSYTEEWLPREGKDRSTLKQIGWQNESAQQAECCAPDECWSGSECLHNQAKLPDEASVHKQWRCIDGEWRNYAELKYSWDQALWGFCPKTSQCLINPAGNADNNDKPEAYFSDKPPQCIADGTYILDHFCDNGNWTTRSRVIALQLISLAEQQGASDYTVFCDSYQRVLNNYQYLVKGVYAEDYLQDRCTINNVDVPCVNNFCVVKFGSSVVFGVSLNQDIDARPHSFLDMLGLESCPVGRLAPCDSTSRVWYDPELRLVFHSDSAISLKQIGREQLRQGFLSRIFAWMRDMIMDVLRIGPVSEIGASEDYQFIDKTRGFRSLYIDNAGSRNIQGFTENLYDESSQSLKEYMTIRYTGFTTDICSLANARRQNSCYEDMGRQYVVASRPEGASNAMFESWLDVTSKLRVVR
;
A
#
# COMPACT_ATOMS: atom_id res chain seq x y z
N MET A 1 17.88 45.38 -31.57
CA MET A 1 17.21 44.13 -31.15
C MET A 1 17.73 43.07 -32.11
N VAL A 2 18.84 42.42 -31.77
CA VAL A 2 19.48 41.44 -32.66
C VAL A 2 18.84 40.09 -32.37
N ASP A 3 18.24 39.55 -33.42
CA ASP A 3 17.68 38.22 -33.55
C ASP A 3 18.57 37.15 -32.92
N ASN A 4 18.07 36.48 -31.90
CA ASN A 4 18.65 35.25 -31.35
C ASN A 4 18.30 34.06 -32.27
N GLN A 5 18.50 34.21 -33.58
CA GLN A 5 18.06 33.25 -34.60
C GLN A 5 18.99 32.06 -34.79
N LEU A 6 20.21 32.12 -34.26
CA LEU A 6 21.22 31.07 -34.41
C LEU A 6 21.52 30.39 -33.08
N PHE A 7 21.97 29.14 -33.13
CA PHE A 7 22.61 28.44 -32.02
C PHE A 7 23.87 27.73 -32.54
N CYS A 8 24.85 27.51 -31.66
CA CYS A 8 26.04 26.75 -32.01
C CYS A 8 25.73 25.26 -31.82
N SER A 9 25.74 24.51 -32.93
CA SER A 9 25.48 23.07 -32.94
C SER A 9 26.73 22.29 -32.53
N TYR A 10 26.56 21.00 -32.24
CA TYR A 10 27.65 20.09 -31.97
C TYR A 10 28.65 19.94 -33.12
N THR A 11 28.27 20.31 -34.34
CA THR A 11 29.15 20.37 -35.51
C THR A 11 30.06 21.60 -35.52
N GLU A 12 30.00 22.43 -34.48
CA GLU A 12 30.68 23.73 -34.40
C GLU A 12 30.19 24.74 -35.46
N GLU A 13 28.99 24.53 -35.99
CA GLU A 13 28.34 25.41 -36.95
C GLU A 13 27.20 26.22 -36.32
N TRP A 14 27.04 27.46 -36.77
CA TRP A 14 25.89 28.28 -36.39
C TRP A 14 24.68 27.89 -37.24
N LEU A 15 23.71 27.21 -36.62
CA LEU A 15 22.49 26.76 -37.27
C LEU A 15 21.29 27.64 -36.88
N PRO A 16 20.32 27.83 -37.79
CA PRO A 16 19.07 28.51 -37.46
C PRO A 16 18.27 27.75 -36.41
N ARG A 17 17.66 28.48 -35.47
CA ARG A 17 16.78 27.93 -34.43
C ARG A 17 15.41 27.51 -34.95
N GLU A 18 15.00 28.03 -36.11
CA GLU A 18 13.70 27.74 -36.74
C GLU A 18 12.51 27.93 -35.79
N GLY A 19 12.59 28.94 -34.90
CA GLY A 19 11.55 29.22 -33.91
C GLY A 19 11.53 28.28 -32.69
N LYS A 20 12.45 27.31 -32.60
CA LYS A 20 12.60 26.44 -31.43
C LYS A 20 13.54 27.07 -30.40
N ASP A 21 13.25 26.87 -29.12
CA ASP A 21 14.21 27.23 -28.08
C ASP A 21 15.40 26.27 -28.12
N ARG A 22 16.61 26.81 -28.17
CA ARG A 22 17.90 26.12 -28.23
C ARG A 22 18.87 26.73 -27.22
N SER A 23 18.33 27.20 -26.09
CA SER A 23 19.05 27.97 -25.09
C SER A 23 19.88 27.12 -24.13
N THR A 24 19.64 25.81 -24.08
CA THR A 24 20.22 24.93 -23.06
C THR A 24 21.02 23.80 -23.69
N LEU A 25 22.31 23.71 -23.38
CA LEU A 25 23.13 22.56 -23.74
C LEU A 25 22.65 21.32 -22.96
N LYS A 26 22.23 20.29 -23.67
CA LYS A 26 21.81 19.00 -23.11
C LYS A 26 22.80 17.92 -23.51
N GLN A 27 22.95 16.91 -22.65
CA GLN A 27 23.82 15.76 -22.89
C GLN A 27 22.99 14.49 -22.94
N ILE A 28 23.48 13.46 -23.62
CA ILE A 28 22.88 12.13 -23.54
C ILE A 28 23.01 11.56 -22.12
N GLY A 29 22.01 10.82 -21.65
CA GLY A 29 22.03 10.22 -20.31
C GLY A 29 22.91 8.97 -20.20
N TRP A 30 23.30 8.36 -21.32
CA TRP A 30 23.95 7.05 -21.37
C TRP A 30 25.27 7.08 -22.13
N GLN A 31 26.11 6.08 -21.90
CA GLN A 31 27.34 5.89 -22.69
C GLN A 31 27.03 5.21 -24.02
N ASN A 32 27.33 5.91 -25.12
CA ASN A 32 27.30 5.36 -26.48
C ASN A 32 28.32 6.12 -27.34
N GLU A 33 29.42 5.46 -27.72
CA GLU A 33 30.51 6.04 -28.51
C GLU A 33 30.09 6.46 -29.94
N SER A 34 29.01 5.87 -30.45
CA SER A 34 28.47 6.20 -31.78
C SER A 34 27.43 7.34 -31.74
N ALA A 35 27.06 7.83 -30.56
CA ALA A 35 26.11 8.93 -30.41
C ALA A 35 26.82 10.28 -30.24
N GLN A 36 26.19 11.35 -30.73
CA GLN A 36 26.65 12.70 -30.43
C GLN A 36 26.38 13.02 -28.95
N GLN A 37 27.40 13.41 -28.18
CA GLN A 37 27.27 13.45 -26.72
C GLN A 37 26.43 14.62 -26.19
N ALA A 38 26.34 15.72 -26.95
CA ALA A 38 25.63 16.92 -26.52
C ALA A 38 25.11 17.73 -27.70
N GLU A 39 24.02 18.48 -27.47
CA GLU A 39 23.46 19.48 -28.39
C GLU A 39 22.59 20.48 -27.60
N CYS A 40 22.35 21.66 -28.15
CA CYS A 40 21.42 22.63 -27.61
C CYS A 40 19.96 22.22 -27.87
N CYS A 41 19.14 22.12 -26.81
CA CYS A 41 17.70 21.85 -26.87
C CYS A 41 16.92 22.90 -26.07
N ALA A 42 15.59 22.80 -26.09
CA ALA A 42 14.75 23.59 -25.19
C ALA A 42 14.99 23.17 -23.72
N PRO A 43 14.69 24.05 -22.74
CA PRO A 43 14.90 23.77 -21.33
C PRO A 43 14.22 22.48 -20.83
N ASP A 44 13.05 22.13 -21.36
CA ASP A 44 12.24 20.96 -20.99
C ASP A 44 12.46 19.74 -21.89
N GLU A 45 13.32 19.85 -22.91
CA GLU A 45 13.71 18.76 -23.81
C GLU A 45 15.01 18.07 -23.37
N CYS A 46 15.25 16.86 -23.88
CA CYS A 46 16.48 16.11 -23.65
C CYS A 46 17.14 15.71 -24.97
N TRP A 47 18.47 15.65 -25.00
CA TRP A 47 19.21 15.23 -26.18
C TRP A 47 19.40 13.71 -26.20
N SER A 48 18.95 13.04 -27.26
CA SER A 48 19.04 11.58 -27.41
C SER A 48 20.33 11.10 -28.09
N GLY A 49 21.16 12.01 -28.57
CA GLY A 49 22.32 11.67 -29.40
C GLY A 49 22.10 11.87 -30.90
N SER A 50 20.85 12.09 -31.30
CA SER A 50 20.46 12.40 -32.68
C SER A 50 19.40 13.48 -32.79
N GLU A 51 18.54 13.63 -31.78
CA GLU A 51 17.48 14.64 -31.76
C GLU A 51 17.18 15.16 -30.35
N CYS A 52 16.56 16.34 -30.28
CA CYS A 52 15.97 16.82 -29.04
C CYS A 52 14.58 16.21 -28.90
N LEU A 53 14.39 15.45 -27.82
CA LEU A 53 13.15 14.78 -27.50
C LEU A 53 12.33 15.62 -26.54
N HIS A 54 11.03 15.63 -26.78
CA HIS A 54 10.06 16.35 -25.98
C HIS A 54 9.97 15.79 -24.55
N ASN A 55 9.45 16.61 -23.65
CA ASN A 55 9.16 16.22 -22.29
C ASN A 55 8.11 15.09 -22.23
N GLN A 56 8.47 13.94 -21.66
CA GLN A 56 7.62 12.76 -21.55
C GLN A 56 6.87 12.70 -20.20
N ALA A 57 6.99 13.71 -19.33
CA ALA A 57 6.36 13.74 -18.01
C ALA A 57 4.83 13.58 -18.05
N LYS A 58 4.19 14.03 -19.14
CA LYS A 58 2.72 13.97 -19.31
C LYS A 58 2.25 12.84 -20.21
N LEU A 59 3.17 11.99 -20.65
CA LEU A 59 2.94 10.97 -21.68
C LEU A 59 3.16 9.58 -21.08
N PRO A 60 2.26 9.07 -20.21
CA PRO A 60 2.48 7.85 -19.44
C PRO A 60 2.57 6.58 -20.29
N ASP A 61 2.09 6.59 -21.52
CA ASP A 61 2.14 5.44 -22.44
C ASP A 61 3.37 5.45 -23.35
N GLU A 62 4.12 6.55 -23.38
CA GLU A 62 5.27 6.68 -24.25
C GLU A 62 6.48 5.93 -23.69
N ALA A 63 6.94 4.92 -24.45
CA ALA A 63 8.05 4.06 -24.06
C ALA A 63 9.35 4.85 -23.78
N SER A 64 10.25 4.20 -23.05
CA SER A 64 11.61 4.72 -22.86
C SER A 64 12.38 4.77 -24.16
N VAL A 65 13.14 5.84 -24.36
CA VAL A 65 13.93 6.10 -25.58
C VAL A 65 15.11 5.14 -25.70
N HIS A 66 15.77 4.86 -24.57
CA HIS A 66 16.89 3.92 -24.49
C HIS A 66 16.78 3.11 -23.20
N LYS A 67 16.51 1.81 -23.27
CA LYS A 67 16.37 0.90 -22.11
C LYS A 67 15.30 1.34 -21.08
N GLN A 68 15.66 2.25 -20.17
CA GLN A 68 14.85 2.76 -19.06
C GLN A 68 15.05 4.29 -18.88
N TRP A 69 15.53 4.98 -19.92
CA TRP A 69 15.72 6.42 -19.91
C TRP A 69 14.49 7.12 -20.46
N ARG A 70 13.98 8.10 -19.71
CA ARG A 70 12.91 9.01 -20.14
C ARG A 70 13.31 10.46 -19.92
N CYS A 71 12.88 11.34 -20.83
CA CYS A 71 13.07 12.76 -20.69
C CYS A 71 11.95 13.34 -19.81
N ILE A 72 12.29 13.81 -18.62
CA ILE A 72 11.32 14.36 -17.66
C ILE A 72 11.78 15.77 -17.31
N ASP A 73 11.02 16.77 -17.74
CA ASP A 73 11.28 18.20 -17.50
C ASP A 73 12.71 18.62 -17.88
N GLY A 74 13.20 18.10 -19.02
CA GLY A 74 14.53 18.40 -19.55
C GLY A 74 15.68 17.67 -18.87
N GLU A 75 15.39 16.72 -17.97
CA GLU A 75 16.37 15.86 -17.34
C GLU A 75 16.18 14.39 -17.75
N TRP A 76 17.28 13.73 -18.08
CA TRP A 76 17.30 12.29 -18.29
C TRP A 76 17.09 11.57 -16.96
N ARG A 77 15.98 10.84 -16.82
CA ARG A 77 15.74 9.94 -15.69
C ARG A 77 16.09 8.51 -16.11
N ASN A 78 17.14 7.95 -15.52
CA ASN A 78 17.36 6.50 -15.55
C ASN A 78 16.41 5.83 -14.55
N TYR A 79 16.12 4.55 -14.78
CA TYR A 79 15.18 3.78 -13.97
C TYR A 79 13.73 4.24 -14.10
N ALA A 80 13.31 4.68 -15.29
CA ALA A 80 11.89 4.77 -15.59
C ALA A 80 11.27 3.38 -15.51
N GLU A 81 10.69 3.07 -14.36
CA GLU A 81 10.02 1.81 -14.09
C GLU A 81 8.60 1.88 -14.61
N LEU A 82 8.19 0.82 -15.31
CA LEU A 82 6.79 0.59 -15.62
C LEU A 82 6.02 0.47 -14.30
N LYS A 83 5.00 1.31 -14.13
CA LYS A 83 4.11 1.32 -12.98
C LYS A 83 2.77 0.72 -13.37
N TYR A 84 2.07 0.21 -12.38
CA TYR A 84 0.75 -0.41 -12.52
C TYR A 84 -0.23 0.30 -11.59
N SER A 85 -1.51 0.34 -11.97
CA SER A 85 -2.60 0.70 -11.06
C SER A 85 -2.66 -0.30 -9.88
N TRP A 86 -3.34 0.07 -8.79
CA TRP A 86 -3.41 -0.75 -7.57
C TRP A 86 -3.99 -2.15 -7.82
N ASP A 87 -4.85 -2.29 -8.84
CA ASP A 87 -5.47 -3.53 -9.26
C ASP A 87 -4.71 -4.25 -10.39
N GLN A 88 -3.62 -3.65 -10.90
CA GLN A 88 -2.83 -4.12 -12.04
C GLN A 88 -3.53 -4.10 -13.40
N ALA A 89 -4.73 -3.51 -13.51
CA ALA A 89 -5.46 -3.46 -14.77
C ALA A 89 -4.85 -2.47 -15.78
N LEU A 90 -4.21 -1.41 -15.28
CA LEU A 90 -3.60 -0.35 -16.07
C LEU A 90 -2.10 -0.33 -15.81
N TRP A 91 -1.35 0.08 -16.83
CA TRP A 91 0.09 0.26 -16.76
C TRP A 91 0.48 1.57 -17.45
N GLY A 92 1.67 2.06 -17.14
CA GLY A 92 2.19 3.30 -17.67
C GLY A 92 3.39 3.79 -16.87
N PHE A 93 3.80 5.02 -17.10
CA PHE A 93 4.93 5.63 -16.40
C PHE A 93 4.49 6.87 -15.65
N CYS A 94 5.10 7.09 -14.48
CA CYS A 94 5.00 8.35 -13.75
C CYS A 94 6.26 9.19 -13.92
N PRO A 95 6.18 10.53 -13.78
CA PRO A 95 7.34 11.42 -13.83
C PRO A 95 8.47 11.06 -12.84
N LYS A 96 8.10 10.57 -11.66
CA LYS A 96 9.03 10.17 -10.59
C LYS A 96 8.85 8.69 -10.27
N THR A 97 9.95 8.00 -9.98
CA THR A 97 9.95 6.57 -9.63
C THR A 97 9.19 6.25 -8.35
N SER A 98 9.11 7.21 -7.43
CA SER A 98 8.40 7.08 -6.16
C SER A 98 6.89 7.35 -6.27
N GLN A 99 6.40 7.80 -7.42
CA GLN A 99 4.96 7.99 -7.65
C GLN A 99 4.28 6.67 -8.03
N CYS A 100 3.00 6.56 -7.68
CA CYS A 100 2.17 5.42 -8.05
C CYS A 100 1.18 5.82 -9.14
N LEU A 101 1.01 4.92 -10.12
CA LEU A 101 0.10 5.12 -11.25
C LEU A 101 -1.34 4.91 -10.83
N ILE A 102 -2.20 5.85 -11.19
CA ILE A 102 -3.66 5.79 -11.03
C ILE A 102 -4.28 5.30 -12.34
N ASN A 103 -4.12 6.11 -13.37
CA ASN A 103 -4.71 5.89 -14.68
C ASN A 103 -3.87 6.65 -15.72
N PRO A 104 -3.26 5.99 -16.71
CA PRO A 104 -2.49 6.67 -17.75
C PRO A 104 -3.32 7.69 -18.55
N ALA A 105 -4.63 7.46 -18.69
CA ALA A 105 -5.55 8.41 -19.34
C ALA A 105 -5.94 9.61 -18.43
N GLY A 106 -5.39 9.69 -17.22
CA GLY A 106 -5.62 10.81 -16.30
C GLY A 106 -5.02 12.13 -16.79
N ASN A 107 -5.27 13.19 -16.03
CA ASN A 107 -4.76 14.53 -16.28
C ASN A 107 -3.42 14.76 -15.55
N ALA A 108 -2.35 14.94 -16.33
CA ALA A 108 -1.01 15.17 -15.81
C ALA A 108 -0.87 16.46 -14.97
N ASP A 109 -1.67 17.50 -15.25
CA ASP A 109 -1.66 18.75 -14.48
C ASP A 109 -2.22 18.59 -13.06
N ASN A 110 -2.89 17.46 -12.81
CA ASN A 110 -3.38 17.07 -11.50
C ASN A 110 -2.50 16.02 -10.80
N ASN A 111 -1.36 15.62 -11.39
CA ASN A 111 -0.42 14.74 -10.69
C ASN A 111 -0.05 15.29 -9.31
N ASP A 112 0.17 14.37 -8.36
CA ASP A 112 0.43 14.67 -6.94
C ASP A 112 -0.74 15.36 -6.18
N LYS A 113 -1.96 15.39 -6.74
CA LYS A 113 -3.18 15.91 -6.09
C LYS A 113 -4.22 14.80 -5.87
N PRO A 114 -4.12 13.99 -4.81
CA PRO A 114 -5.06 12.89 -4.55
C PRO A 114 -6.52 13.35 -4.43
N GLU A 115 -6.78 14.57 -3.95
CA GLU A 115 -8.10 15.19 -3.86
C GLU A 115 -8.79 15.39 -5.22
N ALA A 116 -8.02 15.43 -6.31
CA ALA A 116 -8.55 15.54 -7.67
C ALA A 116 -9.09 14.21 -8.22
N TYR A 117 -8.91 13.09 -7.51
CA TYR A 117 -9.30 11.76 -7.99
C TYR A 117 -10.78 11.64 -8.36
N PHE A 118 -11.67 12.22 -7.56
CA PHE A 118 -13.11 12.24 -7.82
C PHE A 118 -13.58 13.45 -8.64
N SER A 119 -12.68 14.12 -9.35
CA SER A 119 -13.03 15.23 -10.26
C SER A 119 -13.15 14.75 -11.70
N ASP A 120 -13.65 15.60 -12.60
CA ASP A 120 -13.68 15.34 -14.05
C ASP A 120 -12.28 15.18 -14.67
N LYS A 121 -11.21 15.48 -13.92
CA LYS A 121 -9.81 15.42 -14.35
C LYS A 121 -8.99 14.68 -13.29
N PRO A 122 -9.15 13.36 -13.13
CA PRO A 122 -8.37 12.60 -12.16
C PRO A 122 -6.87 12.67 -12.47
N PRO A 123 -5.97 12.56 -11.48
CA PRO A 123 -4.52 12.53 -11.72
C PRO A 123 -4.09 11.29 -12.51
N GLN A 124 -2.96 11.37 -13.22
CA GLN A 124 -2.30 10.17 -13.75
C GLN A 124 -1.55 9.42 -12.66
N CYS A 125 -0.87 10.17 -11.79
CA CYS A 125 -0.01 9.64 -10.74
C CYS A 125 -0.18 10.43 -9.44
N ILE A 126 -0.01 9.76 -8.30
CA ILE A 126 0.04 10.42 -6.99
C ILE A 126 1.42 10.27 -6.34
N ALA A 127 1.72 11.15 -5.40
CA ALA A 127 3.00 11.19 -4.70
C ALA A 127 3.15 10.02 -3.72
N ASP A 128 4.40 9.60 -3.53
CA ASP A 128 4.84 8.81 -2.38
C ASP A 128 4.29 9.37 -1.06
N GLY A 129 3.79 8.49 -0.19
CA GLY A 129 3.23 8.87 1.11
C GLY A 129 1.80 9.42 1.06
N THR A 130 1.15 9.46 -0.10
CA THR A 130 -0.26 9.86 -0.25
C THR A 130 -1.16 8.67 -0.56
N TYR A 131 -2.47 8.87 -0.51
CA TYR A 131 -3.45 7.80 -0.69
C TYR A 131 -4.73 8.29 -1.38
N ILE A 132 -5.45 7.34 -1.98
CA ILE A 132 -6.84 7.48 -2.44
C ILE A 132 -7.63 6.37 -1.79
N LEU A 133 -8.64 6.73 -0.98
CA LEU A 133 -9.35 5.78 -0.14
C LEU A 133 -8.37 4.88 0.62
N ASP A 134 -8.51 3.56 0.62
CA ASP A 134 -7.56 2.69 1.30
C ASP A 134 -6.23 2.52 0.56
N HIS A 135 -6.11 2.90 -0.71
CA HIS A 135 -4.91 2.68 -1.53
C HIS A 135 -3.82 3.70 -1.20
N PHE A 136 -2.71 3.22 -0.64
CA PHE A 136 -1.57 4.01 -0.21
C PHE A 136 -0.39 3.83 -1.16
N CYS A 137 0.23 4.94 -1.58
CA CYS A 137 1.44 4.90 -2.40
C CYS A 137 2.68 4.84 -1.52
N ASP A 138 3.38 3.70 -1.54
CA ASP A 138 4.63 3.47 -0.81
C ASP A 138 5.79 3.38 -1.79
N ASN A 139 6.51 4.50 -1.97
CA ASN A 139 7.69 4.61 -2.83
C ASN A 139 7.52 3.96 -4.22
N GLY A 140 6.43 4.32 -4.91
CA GLY A 140 6.14 3.85 -6.26
C GLY A 140 5.52 2.46 -6.34
N ASN A 141 5.15 1.87 -5.20
CA ASN A 141 4.38 0.62 -5.12
C ASN A 141 3.05 0.87 -4.40
N TRP A 142 1.98 0.26 -4.93
CA TRP A 142 0.67 0.31 -4.29
C TRP A 142 0.61 -0.62 -3.07
N THR A 143 0.05 -0.10 -1.99
CA THR A 143 -0.41 -0.89 -0.86
C THR A 143 -1.69 -0.33 -0.23
N THR A 144 -2.04 -0.72 1.00
CA THR A 144 -3.23 -0.21 1.69
C THR A 144 -2.92 0.43 3.05
N ARG A 145 -3.72 1.42 3.46
CA ARG A 145 -3.65 1.97 4.82
C ARG A 145 -4.02 0.92 5.86
N SER A 146 -4.94 0.01 5.53
CA SER A 146 -5.22 -1.19 6.33
C SER A 146 -3.97 -2.04 6.61
N ARG A 147 -3.06 -2.20 5.64
CA ARG A 147 -1.77 -2.88 5.85
C ARG A 147 -0.86 -2.14 6.80
N VAL A 148 -0.77 -0.82 6.67
CA VAL A 148 -0.01 0.03 7.60
C VAL A 148 -0.51 -0.15 9.03
N ILE A 149 -1.82 -0.18 9.22
CA ILE A 149 -2.46 -0.43 10.53
C ILE A 149 -2.10 -1.82 11.05
N ALA A 150 -2.27 -2.88 10.25
CA ALA A 150 -1.98 -4.25 10.68
C ALA A 150 -0.52 -4.40 11.16
N LEU A 151 0.43 -3.85 10.42
CA LEU A 151 1.84 -3.87 10.78
C LEU A 151 2.12 -3.11 12.08
N GLN A 152 1.46 -1.96 12.29
CA GLN A 152 1.56 -1.22 13.54
C GLN A 152 1.02 -2.02 14.73
N LEU A 153 -0.07 -2.78 14.54
CA LEU A 153 -0.66 -3.62 15.57
C LEU A 153 0.18 -4.85 15.90
N ILE A 154 0.79 -5.51 14.89
CA ILE A 154 1.75 -6.60 15.09
C ILE A 154 2.96 -6.10 15.89
N SER A 155 3.55 -4.97 15.46
CA SER A 155 4.69 -4.39 16.15
C SER A 155 4.36 -4.01 17.59
N LEU A 156 3.13 -3.57 17.87
CA LEU A 156 2.69 -3.33 19.25
C LEU A 156 2.69 -4.63 20.08
N ALA A 157 2.10 -5.71 19.58
CA ALA A 157 2.08 -6.99 20.30
C ALA A 157 3.51 -7.51 20.58
N GLU A 158 4.39 -7.46 19.58
CA GLU A 158 5.79 -7.89 19.71
C GLU A 158 6.57 -7.02 20.72
N GLN A 159 6.38 -5.70 20.70
CA GLN A 159 7.01 -4.79 21.66
C GLN A 159 6.55 -5.03 23.10
N GLN A 160 5.35 -5.58 23.30
CA GLN A 160 4.84 -6.00 24.61
C GLN A 160 5.33 -7.40 24.99
N GLY A 161 6.21 -8.03 24.19
CA GLY A 161 6.75 -9.36 24.43
C GLY A 161 5.72 -10.47 24.24
N ALA A 162 4.63 -10.22 23.49
CA ALA A 162 3.63 -11.24 23.24
C ALA A 162 4.15 -12.25 22.20
N SER A 163 4.31 -13.51 22.63
CA SER A 163 4.50 -14.65 21.72
C SER A 163 3.18 -15.15 21.12
N ASP A 164 2.07 -14.87 21.80
CA ASP A 164 0.74 -15.34 21.42
C ASP A 164 -0.17 -14.16 21.16
N TYR A 165 -0.58 -13.99 19.91
CA TYR A 165 -1.47 -12.92 19.50
C TYR A 165 -2.30 -13.29 18.28
N THR A 166 -3.42 -12.61 18.10
CA THR A 166 -4.27 -12.76 16.92
C THR A 166 -4.48 -11.39 16.28
N VAL A 167 -4.19 -11.25 14.99
CA VAL A 167 -4.54 -10.08 14.17
C VAL A 167 -5.63 -10.46 13.19
N PHE A 168 -6.67 -9.65 13.12
CA PHE A 168 -7.74 -9.82 12.15
C PHE A 168 -8.11 -8.48 11.53
N CYS A 169 -7.98 -8.38 10.20
CA CYS A 169 -8.42 -7.24 9.42
C CYS A 169 -9.47 -7.64 8.40
N ASP A 170 -10.58 -6.92 8.36
CA ASP A 170 -11.66 -7.06 7.38
C ASP A 170 -12.60 -5.84 7.50
N SER A 171 -13.67 -5.84 6.73
CA SER A 171 -14.83 -4.96 6.87
C SER A 171 -15.39 -4.91 8.29
N TYR A 172 -15.96 -3.77 8.69
CA TYR A 172 -16.44 -3.56 10.05
C TYR A 172 -17.50 -4.60 10.46
N GLN A 173 -18.33 -5.07 9.52
CA GLN A 173 -19.38 -6.07 9.77
C GLN A 173 -18.82 -7.42 10.21
N ARG A 174 -17.59 -7.75 9.80
CA ARG A 174 -16.92 -9.01 10.12
C ARG A 174 -16.02 -8.90 11.34
N VAL A 175 -15.47 -7.72 11.60
CA VAL A 175 -14.50 -7.49 12.68
C VAL A 175 -15.17 -7.04 13.98
N LEU A 176 -16.15 -6.14 13.91
CA LEU A 176 -16.73 -5.53 15.10
C LEU A 176 -17.80 -6.44 15.72
N ASN A 177 -17.68 -6.67 17.04
CA ASN A 177 -18.64 -7.48 17.79
C ASN A 177 -20.03 -6.82 17.90
N ASN A 178 -20.09 -5.48 17.91
CA ASN A 178 -21.33 -4.72 18.01
C ASN A 178 -21.14 -3.32 17.41
N TYR A 179 -22.05 -2.95 16.51
CA TYR A 179 -22.15 -1.62 15.89
C TYR A 179 -23.61 -1.12 15.84
N GLN A 180 -24.52 -1.80 16.54
CA GLN A 180 -25.95 -1.50 16.59
C GLN A 180 -26.33 -0.69 17.84
N TYR A 181 -25.41 0.13 18.35
CA TYR A 181 -25.62 1.00 19.51
C TYR A 181 -25.78 2.46 19.07
N LEU A 182 -26.44 3.28 19.90
CA LEU A 182 -26.66 4.69 19.59
C LEU A 182 -25.49 5.57 20.04
N VAL A 183 -24.98 6.39 19.13
CA VAL A 183 -24.04 7.48 19.35
C VAL A 183 -24.78 8.79 19.06
N LYS A 184 -25.04 9.56 20.11
CA LYS A 184 -25.80 10.83 20.02
C LYS A 184 -27.16 10.69 19.30
N GLY A 185 -27.83 9.55 19.50
CA GLY A 185 -29.14 9.27 18.92
C GLY A 185 -29.13 8.71 17.50
N VAL A 186 -27.97 8.46 16.91
CA VAL A 186 -27.77 7.81 15.59
C VAL A 186 -27.07 6.48 15.79
N TYR A 187 -27.34 5.46 14.96
CA TYR A 187 -26.63 4.18 15.08
C TYR A 187 -25.15 4.36 14.75
N ALA A 188 -24.28 3.71 15.52
CA ALA A 188 -22.84 3.68 15.28
C ALA A 188 -22.51 3.20 13.85
N GLU A 189 -23.34 2.32 13.30
CA GLU A 189 -23.23 1.87 11.92
C GLU A 189 -23.28 3.02 10.88
N ASP A 190 -24.12 4.05 11.09
CA ASP A 190 -24.25 5.16 10.13
C ASP A 190 -22.96 5.99 10.02
N TYR A 191 -22.08 5.93 11.01
CA TYR A 191 -20.76 6.56 10.99
C TYR A 191 -19.70 5.73 10.24
N LEU A 192 -19.99 4.45 9.98
CA LEU A 192 -19.07 3.49 9.34
C LEU A 192 -19.45 3.18 7.88
N GLN A 193 -20.71 3.39 7.50
CA GLN A 193 -21.25 3.02 6.20
C GLN A 193 -20.67 3.84 5.02
N ASP A 194 -20.97 3.38 3.81
CA ASP A 194 -20.60 4.01 2.52
C ASP A 194 -21.46 5.23 2.20
N ARG A 195 -21.46 6.22 3.09
CA ARG A 195 -22.27 7.45 2.97
C ARG A 195 -21.45 8.73 3.04
N CYS A 196 -20.13 8.61 2.92
CA CYS A 196 -19.25 9.76 2.91
C CYS A 196 -19.14 10.30 1.50
N THR A 197 -19.48 11.57 1.30
CA THR A 197 -19.42 12.18 -0.03
C THR A 197 -18.10 12.94 -0.20
N ILE A 198 -17.34 12.63 -1.26
CA ILE A 198 -16.16 13.39 -1.70
C ILE A 198 -16.43 13.83 -3.14
N ASN A 199 -16.49 15.14 -3.39
CA ASN A 199 -16.81 15.72 -4.71
C ASN A 199 -18.06 15.10 -5.37
N ASN A 200 -19.15 14.95 -4.61
CA ASN A 200 -20.41 14.32 -5.04
C ASN A 200 -20.33 12.81 -5.38
N VAL A 201 -19.24 12.14 -4.99
CA VAL A 201 -19.11 10.68 -5.09
C VAL A 201 -19.23 10.09 -3.69
N ASP A 202 -20.17 9.15 -3.52
CA ASP A 202 -20.30 8.40 -2.28
C ASP A 202 -19.21 7.34 -2.19
N VAL A 203 -18.50 7.35 -1.06
CA VAL A 203 -17.39 6.46 -0.73
C VAL A 203 -17.56 5.90 0.68
N PRO A 204 -16.87 4.79 1.01
CA PRO A 204 -16.77 4.30 2.39
C PRO A 204 -16.30 5.42 3.32
N CYS A 205 -16.96 5.62 4.47
CA CYS A 205 -16.47 6.58 5.46
C CYS A 205 -15.18 6.12 6.13
N VAL A 206 -15.06 4.80 6.30
CA VAL A 206 -13.92 4.11 6.87
C VAL A 206 -13.52 2.97 5.95
N ASN A 207 -12.24 2.57 5.99
CA ASN A 207 -11.81 1.34 5.32
C ASN A 207 -11.91 0.15 6.30
N ASN A 208 -11.09 -0.88 6.10
CA ASN A 208 -11.13 -2.06 6.97
C ASN A 208 -10.74 -1.71 8.41
N PHE A 209 -11.36 -2.42 9.34
CA PHE A 209 -10.89 -2.47 10.72
C PHE A 209 -9.85 -3.56 10.84
N CYS A 210 -8.78 -3.27 11.56
CA CYS A 210 -7.82 -4.26 12.02
C CYS A 210 -7.88 -4.34 13.54
N VAL A 211 -7.93 -5.54 14.10
CA VAL A 211 -7.89 -5.78 15.55
C VAL A 211 -6.72 -6.69 15.86
N VAL A 212 -5.96 -6.37 16.90
CA VAL A 212 -5.02 -7.29 17.54
C VAL A 212 -5.47 -7.61 18.95
N LYS A 213 -5.34 -8.89 19.31
CA LYS A 213 -5.52 -9.38 20.67
C LYS A 213 -4.24 -10.07 21.12
N PHE A 214 -3.68 -9.60 22.23
CA PHE A 214 -2.55 -10.23 22.91
C PHE A 214 -2.76 -10.15 24.43
N GLY A 215 -2.52 -11.24 25.14
CA GLY A 215 -2.91 -11.35 26.56
C GLY A 215 -4.40 -10.98 26.78
N SER A 216 -4.66 -10.02 27.65
CA SER A 216 -5.99 -9.45 27.90
C SER A 216 -6.29 -8.18 27.08
N SER A 217 -5.31 -7.61 26.39
CA SER A 217 -5.44 -6.36 25.67
C SER A 217 -6.04 -6.58 24.28
N VAL A 218 -6.95 -5.68 23.91
CA VAL A 218 -7.51 -5.59 22.57
C VAL A 218 -7.29 -4.18 22.04
N VAL A 219 -6.71 -4.10 20.85
CA VAL A 219 -6.44 -2.84 20.15
C VAL A 219 -7.01 -2.94 18.76
N PHE A 220 -7.81 -1.96 18.34
CA PHE A 220 -8.20 -1.84 16.95
C PHE A 220 -7.52 -0.64 16.30
N GLY A 221 -7.40 -0.69 14.98
CA GLY A 221 -7.09 0.46 14.16
C GLY A 221 -7.96 0.49 12.90
N VAL A 222 -8.18 1.69 12.38
CA VAL A 222 -9.00 1.95 11.20
C VAL A 222 -8.50 3.21 10.48
N SER A 223 -8.61 3.26 9.16
CA SER A 223 -8.32 4.45 8.37
C SER A 223 -9.61 5.14 7.92
N LEU A 224 -9.64 6.47 7.98
CA LEU A 224 -10.81 7.27 7.64
C LEU A 224 -10.67 7.89 6.24
N ASN A 225 -11.76 7.97 5.49
CA ASN A 225 -11.80 8.65 4.18
C ASN A 225 -12.25 10.12 4.28
N GLN A 226 -12.61 10.56 5.48
CA GLN A 226 -12.87 11.95 5.83
C GLN A 226 -12.07 12.34 7.08
N ASP A 227 -12.01 13.63 7.40
CA ASP A 227 -11.40 14.11 8.63
C ASP A 227 -12.12 13.52 9.86
N ILE A 228 -11.37 13.29 10.96
CA ILE A 228 -11.90 12.63 12.17
C ILE A 228 -13.08 13.40 12.81
N ASP A 229 -13.14 14.72 12.60
CA ASP A 229 -14.17 15.64 13.07
C ASP A 229 -15.22 16.00 12.00
N ALA A 230 -15.22 15.31 10.85
CA ALA A 230 -16.15 15.55 9.76
C ALA A 230 -17.62 15.46 10.21
N ARG A 231 -18.45 16.36 9.69
CA ARG A 231 -19.89 16.44 10.00
C ARG A 231 -20.72 15.90 8.82
N PRO A 232 -21.91 15.31 9.07
CA PRO A 232 -22.61 15.22 10.35
C PRO A 232 -22.15 14.09 11.28
N HIS A 233 -21.44 13.09 10.77
CA HIS A 233 -21.06 11.87 11.49
C HIS A 233 -19.57 11.86 11.86
N SER A 234 -19.20 12.58 12.92
CA SER A 234 -17.79 12.64 13.35
C SER A 234 -17.36 11.33 14.00
N PHE A 235 -16.18 10.83 13.61
CA PHE A 235 -15.60 9.64 14.24
C PHE A 235 -15.20 9.92 15.70
N LEU A 236 -14.91 11.18 16.07
CA LEU A 236 -14.72 11.58 17.48
C LEU A 236 -15.96 11.30 18.33
N ASP A 237 -17.17 11.49 17.77
CA ASP A 237 -18.42 11.23 18.49
C ASP A 237 -18.55 9.74 18.84
N MET A 238 -18.13 8.83 17.94
CA MET A 238 -18.08 7.39 18.22
C MET A 238 -17.07 7.03 19.31
N LEU A 239 -15.96 7.76 19.37
CA LEU A 239 -14.91 7.56 20.37
C LEU A 239 -15.24 8.22 21.72
N GLY A 240 -16.33 8.98 21.80
CA GLY A 240 -16.69 9.75 22.99
C GLY A 240 -15.73 10.92 23.26
N LEU A 241 -15.12 11.48 22.22
CA LEU A 241 -14.14 12.55 22.29
C LEU A 241 -14.68 13.85 21.67
N GLU A 242 -14.16 14.99 22.14
CA GLU A 242 -14.48 16.32 21.57
C GLU A 242 -13.45 16.76 20.52
N SER A 243 -12.19 16.39 20.71
CA SER A 243 -11.08 16.74 19.81
C SER A 243 -9.93 15.73 19.93
N CYS A 244 -9.02 15.76 18.96
CA CYS A 244 -7.77 15.01 18.99
C CYS A 244 -6.64 15.91 18.43
N PRO A 245 -5.40 15.86 18.94
CA PRO A 245 -4.34 16.73 18.47
C PRO A 245 -3.91 16.40 17.03
N VAL A 246 -3.36 17.39 16.34
CA VAL A 246 -2.84 17.29 14.96
C VAL A 246 -1.44 16.63 14.91
N GLY A 247 -1.02 15.97 15.98
CA GLY A 247 0.27 15.29 16.06
C GLY A 247 0.19 13.90 15.44
N ARG A 248 1.22 13.50 14.70
CA ARG A 248 1.31 12.16 14.12
C ARG A 248 1.34 11.08 15.21
N LEU A 249 0.38 10.16 15.20
CA LEU A 249 0.20 9.16 16.26
C LEU A 249 0.36 9.80 17.63
N ALA A 250 -0.38 10.89 17.87
CA ALA A 250 -0.46 11.51 19.18
C ALA A 250 -1.68 10.96 19.93
N PRO A 251 -1.58 10.75 21.25
CA PRO A 251 -2.74 10.33 22.03
C PRO A 251 -3.79 11.45 22.04
N CYS A 252 -5.06 11.10 21.85
CA CYS A 252 -6.15 12.09 21.85
C CYS A 252 -6.45 12.64 23.24
N ASP A 253 -6.11 11.90 24.29
CA ASP A 253 -6.33 12.30 25.68
C ASP A 253 -5.22 11.76 26.60
N SER A 254 -5.31 12.08 27.89
CA SER A 254 -4.36 11.62 28.90
C SER A 254 -4.50 10.13 29.25
N THR A 255 -5.50 9.42 28.72
CA THR A 255 -5.69 7.98 28.99
C THR A 255 -4.78 7.12 28.13
N SER A 256 -4.25 7.68 27.02
CA SER A 256 -3.44 6.96 26.04
C SER A 256 -4.15 5.74 25.45
N ARG A 257 -5.48 5.78 25.40
CA ARG A 257 -6.31 4.72 24.81
C ARG A 257 -6.65 4.99 23.36
N VAL A 258 -6.69 6.25 22.94
CA VAL A 258 -7.00 6.67 21.57
C VAL A 258 -5.84 7.43 20.99
N TRP A 259 -5.46 7.10 19.77
CA TRP A 259 -4.35 7.70 19.04
C TRP A 259 -4.78 8.03 17.61
N TYR A 260 -4.29 9.15 17.07
CA TYR A 260 -4.64 9.59 15.72
C TYR A 260 -3.39 9.99 14.93
N ASP A 261 -3.35 9.60 13.66
CA ASP A 261 -2.42 10.10 12.65
C ASP A 261 -3.23 10.94 11.65
N PRO A 262 -3.17 12.29 11.68
CA PRO A 262 -3.92 13.13 10.75
C PRO A 262 -3.40 13.09 9.31
N GLU A 263 -2.15 12.69 9.09
CA GLU A 263 -1.56 12.63 7.74
C GLU A 263 -2.16 11.46 6.97
N LEU A 264 -2.21 10.28 7.60
CA LEU A 264 -2.78 9.07 7.00
C LEU A 264 -4.24 8.82 7.41
N ARG A 265 -4.80 9.70 8.25
CA ARG A 265 -6.12 9.58 8.89
C ARG A 265 -6.34 8.21 9.53
N LEU A 266 -5.37 7.77 10.34
CA LEU A 266 -5.41 6.49 11.04
C LEU A 266 -5.83 6.71 12.48
N VAL A 267 -6.84 5.98 12.94
CA VAL A 267 -7.26 5.95 14.34
C VAL A 267 -6.86 4.60 14.93
N PHE A 268 -6.33 4.62 16.15
CA PHE A 268 -6.13 3.44 16.97
C PHE A 268 -6.84 3.62 18.30
N HIS A 269 -7.49 2.57 18.79
CA HIS A 269 -8.16 2.57 20.08
C HIS A 269 -7.88 1.26 20.82
N SER A 270 -7.62 1.35 22.12
CA SER A 270 -7.45 0.21 23.01
C SER A 270 -8.38 0.27 24.22
N ASP A 271 -8.75 -0.91 24.72
CA ASP A 271 -9.43 -1.07 26.01
C ASP A 271 -8.58 -0.66 27.23
N SER A 272 -7.26 -0.60 27.05
CA SER A 272 -6.25 -0.34 28.06
C SER A 272 -5.26 0.74 27.58
N ALA A 273 -4.56 1.38 28.51
CA ALA A 273 -3.56 2.37 28.13
C ALA A 273 -2.42 1.67 27.39
N ILE A 274 -2.11 2.13 26.18
CA ILE A 274 -1.01 1.61 25.35
C ILE A 274 -0.04 2.72 24.99
N SER A 275 1.17 2.34 24.58
CA SER A 275 2.16 3.25 24.01
C SER A 275 2.39 2.87 22.56
N LEU A 276 1.81 3.62 21.63
CA LEU A 276 2.17 3.51 20.22
C LEU A 276 3.42 4.35 19.97
N LYS A 277 4.50 3.71 19.53
CA LYS A 277 5.69 4.44 19.08
C LYS A 277 5.40 5.06 17.72
N GLN A 278 5.70 6.35 17.57
CA GLN A 278 5.68 7.01 16.27
C GLN A 278 6.65 6.30 15.33
N ILE A 279 6.13 5.69 14.27
CA ILE A 279 6.96 5.24 13.16
C ILE A 279 7.43 6.49 12.42
N GLY A 280 8.72 6.81 12.42
CA GLY A 280 9.23 8.02 11.75
C GLY A 280 8.95 8.04 10.24
N ARG A 281 8.75 9.22 9.62
CA ARG A 281 8.58 9.33 8.16
C ARG A 281 9.76 8.76 7.38
N GLU A 282 10.99 8.87 7.90
CA GLU A 282 12.18 8.26 7.29
C GLU A 282 12.20 6.73 7.45
N GLN A 283 11.64 6.22 8.56
CA GLN A 283 11.38 4.79 8.71
C GLN A 283 10.27 4.33 7.77
N LEU A 284 9.31 5.20 7.41
CA LEU A 284 8.33 4.91 6.37
C LEU A 284 8.92 4.95 4.95
N ARG A 285 9.70 6.01 4.63
CA ARG A 285 10.26 6.32 3.30
C ARG A 285 11.49 5.51 2.92
N GLN A 286 12.32 5.06 3.86
CA GLN A 286 13.41 4.11 3.60
C GLN A 286 12.90 2.67 3.52
N GLY A 287 11.69 2.45 2.98
CA GLY A 287 10.96 1.19 3.00
C GLY A 287 10.64 0.78 4.43
N PHE A 288 9.53 1.27 5.00
CA PHE A 288 8.97 0.78 6.27
C PHE A 288 8.92 -0.73 6.34
N LEU A 289 8.41 -1.28 5.24
CA LEU A 289 8.39 -2.68 4.93
C LEU A 289 9.82 -3.20 5.00
N SER A 290 10.78 -2.63 4.26
CA SER A 290 12.19 -3.02 4.31
C SER A 290 12.92 -2.86 5.67
N ARG A 291 12.44 -2.06 6.64
CA ARG A 291 13.04 -1.89 7.97
C ARG A 291 12.43 -2.78 9.05
N ILE A 292 11.11 -3.02 8.99
CA ILE A 292 10.50 -4.18 9.63
C ILE A 292 11.19 -5.45 9.09
N PHE A 293 11.48 -5.50 7.77
CA PHE A 293 12.24 -6.59 7.15
C PHE A 293 13.74 -6.54 7.45
N ALA A 294 14.36 -5.40 7.68
CA ALA A 294 15.79 -5.33 8.02
C ALA A 294 16.03 -5.81 9.44
N TRP A 295 15.17 -5.48 10.40
CA TRP A 295 15.26 -6.01 11.75
C TRP A 295 15.00 -7.54 11.79
N MET A 296 14.04 -8.04 11.01
CA MET A 296 13.79 -9.48 10.89
C MET A 296 14.85 -10.22 10.05
N ARG A 297 15.50 -9.55 9.09
CA ARG A 297 16.62 -10.09 8.29
C ARG A 297 17.96 -10.03 9.02
N ASP A 298 18.21 -9.01 9.83
CA ASP A 298 19.45 -8.90 10.60
C ASP A 298 19.49 -9.96 11.72
N MET A 299 18.33 -10.38 12.24
CA MET A 299 18.23 -11.55 13.11
C MET A 299 18.58 -12.87 12.39
N ILE A 300 18.32 -12.97 11.08
CA ILE A 300 18.69 -14.13 10.24
C ILE A 300 20.20 -14.15 9.93
N MET A 301 20.87 -12.99 9.87
CA MET A 301 22.32 -12.93 9.61
C MET A 301 23.18 -13.15 10.87
N ASP A 302 22.65 -12.86 12.07
CA ASP A 302 23.30 -13.25 13.34
C ASP A 302 23.18 -14.77 13.60
N VAL A 303 22.11 -15.42 13.13
CA VAL A 303 21.93 -16.89 13.18
C VAL A 303 22.84 -17.63 12.19
N LEU A 304 23.32 -16.96 11.13
CA LEU A 304 24.26 -17.58 10.18
C LEU A 304 25.74 -17.43 10.57
N ARG A 305 26.05 -16.84 11.73
CA ARG A 305 27.43 -16.72 12.25
C ARG A 305 27.71 -17.43 13.56
N ILE A 306 26.73 -18.04 14.22
CA ILE A 306 26.97 -18.81 15.44
C ILE A 306 26.26 -20.16 15.34
N GLY A 307 27.06 -21.22 15.40
CA GLY A 307 26.61 -22.61 15.51
C GLY A 307 25.77 -22.89 16.77
N PRO A 308 25.41 -24.15 16.99
CA PRO A 308 24.12 -24.57 17.51
C PRO A 308 23.84 -24.02 18.90
N VAL A 309 22.81 -23.17 19.00
CA VAL A 309 22.17 -22.84 20.26
C VAL A 309 20.71 -23.30 20.19
N SER A 310 20.42 -24.10 21.20
CA SER A 310 19.17 -24.73 21.60
C SER A 310 17.92 -23.84 21.56
N GLU A 311 16.78 -24.51 21.34
CA GLU A 311 15.43 -24.20 21.83
C GLU A 311 15.22 -22.84 22.51
N ILE A 312 14.45 -21.94 21.85
CA ILE A 312 13.33 -21.13 22.38
C ILE A 312 12.89 -20.18 21.25
N GLY A 313 11.61 -20.25 20.86
CA GLY A 313 10.88 -19.18 20.16
C GLY A 313 11.10 -19.09 18.65
N ALA A 314 10.11 -19.51 17.87
CA ALA A 314 10.08 -19.37 16.42
C ALA A 314 10.31 -17.90 16.00
N SER A 315 11.31 -17.65 15.16
CA SER A 315 11.35 -16.42 14.37
C SER A 315 10.23 -16.50 13.34
N GLU A 316 9.14 -15.78 13.58
CA GLU A 316 8.00 -15.78 12.68
C GLU A 316 8.37 -15.19 11.32
N ASP A 317 8.05 -15.93 10.25
CA ASP A 317 8.28 -15.51 8.87
C ASP A 317 7.06 -14.76 8.34
N TYR A 318 7.06 -13.43 8.49
CA TYR A 318 6.02 -12.55 7.93
C TYR A 318 6.29 -12.12 6.48
N GLN A 319 7.27 -12.71 5.78
CA GLN A 319 7.61 -12.35 4.39
C GLN A 319 6.42 -12.46 3.43
N PHE A 320 5.36 -13.18 3.80
CA PHE A 320 4.15 -13.23 3.01
C PHE A 320 3.45 -11.87 2.93
N ILE A 321 3.42 -11.09 4.02
CA ILE A 321 2.82 -9.75 4.03
C ILE A 321 3.54 -8.89 2.98
N ASP A 322 4.87 -8.98 2.93
CA ASP A 322 5.80 -8.28 2.04
C ASP A 322 5.46 -8.50 0.57
N LYS A 323 5.11 -9.76 0.24
CA LYS A 323 4.83 -10.22 -1.11
C LYS A 323 3.42 -9.83 -1.57
N THR A 324 2.50 -9.56 -0.65
CA THR A 324 1.20 -8.97 -1.00
C THR A 324 1.40 -7.52 -1.42
N ARG A 325 0.68 -7.07 -2.45
CA ARG A 325 0.69 -5.64 -2.83
C ARG A 325 -0.25 -4.89 -1.89
N GLY A 326 -1.46 -5.40 -1.72
CA GLY A 326 -2.39 -5.00 -0.66
C GLY A 326 -3.07 -6.21 -0.06
N PHE A 327 -4.00 -5.98 0.87
CA PHE A 327 -4.95 -7.01 1.26
C PHE A 327 -6.31 -6.39 1.54
N ARG A 328 -7.35 -7.15 1.21
CA ARG A 328 -8.74 -6.87 1.57
C ARG A 328 -9.07 -7.47 2.93
N SER A 329 -8.58 -8.67 3.22
CA SER A 329 -8.69 -9.30 4.53
C SER A 329 -7.33 -9.84 4.95
N LEU A 330 -7.03 -9.82 6.25
CA LEU A 330 -5.84 -10.42 6.85
C LEU A 330 -6.23 -11.17 8.11
N TYR A 331 -5.66 -12.36 8.32
CA TYR A 331 -5.74 -13.08 9.58
C TYR A 331 -4.38 -13.64 9.95
N ILE A 332 -3.97 -13.44 11.19
CA ILE A 332 -2.78 -14.03 11.79
C ILE A 332 -3.18 -14.52 13.17
N ASP A 333 -2.88 -15.77 13.50
CA ASP A 333 -3.06 -16.32 14.84
C ASP A 333 -1.81 -17.08 15.24
N ASN A 334 -1.18 -16.60 16.29
CA ASN A 334 0.01 -17.17 16.90
C ASN A 334 -0.31 -17.70 18.29
N ALA A 335 0.02 -18.96 18.51
CA ALA A 335 -0.17 -19.63 19.77
C ALA A 335 0.87 -20.75 19.95
N GLY A 336 1.95 -20.45 20.65
CA GLY A 336 3.07 -21.36 20.84
C GLY A 336 3.72 -21.77 19.52
N SER A 337 3.69 -23.07 19.20
CA SER A 337 4.23 -23.62 17.95
C SER A 337 3.23 -23.68 16.80
N ARG A 338 1.98 -23.26 17.04
CA ARG A 338 0.90 -23.27 16.04
C ARG A 338 0.68 -21.87 15.49
N ASN A 339 0.58 -21.78 14.17
CA ASN A 339 0.38 -20.52 13.46
C ASN A 339 -0.60 -20.68 12.29
N ILE A 340 -1.56 -19.76 12.18
CA ILE A 340 -2.43 -19.59 11.01
C ILE A 340 -2.17 -18.20 10.43
N GLN A 341 -1.92 -18.13 9.13
CA GLN A 341 -1.78 -16.87 8.42
C GLN A 341 -2.58 -16.93 7.14
N GLY A 342 -3.45 -15.95 6.90
CA GLY A 342 -4.16 -15.87 5.64
C GLY A 342 -4.41 -14.45 5.23
N PHE A 343 -4.65 -14.27 3.93
CA PHE A 343 -5.09 -12.98 3.38
C PHE A 343 -5.96 -13.19 2.15
N THR A 344 -6.67 -12.14 1.78
CA THR A 344 -7.34 -12.01 0.48
C THR A 344 -6.89 -10.74 -0.22
N GLU A 345 -6.82 -10.77 -1.55
CA GLU A 345 -6.48 -9.61 -2.39
C GLU A 345 -7.22 -9.66 -3.72
N ASN A 346 -7.46 -8.51 -4.34
CA ASN A 346 -8.06 -8.41 -5.67
C ASN A 346 -6.98 -8.00 -6.67
N LEU A 347 -6.80 -8.79 -7.72
CA LEU A 347 -5.81 -8.54 -8.78
C LEU A 347 -6.44 -8.77 -10.14
N TYR A 348 -6.04 -7.96 -11.13
CA TYR A 348 -6.40 -8.17 -12.52
C TYR A 348 -5.71 -9.41 -13.08
N ASP A 349 -6.50 -10.31 -13.65
CA ASP A 349 -6.02 -11.53 -14.27
C ASP A 349 -6.04 -11.36 -15.79
N GLU A 350 -4.85 -11.20 -16.39
CA GLU A 350 -4.70 -10.96 -17.83
C GLU A 350 -5.33 -12.04 -18.70
N SER A 351 -5.32 -13.31 -18.23
CA SER A 351 -5.88 -14.44 -18.97
C SER A 351 -7.40 -14.36 -19.11
N SER A 352 -8.10 -13.89 -18.08
CA SER A 352 -9.55 -13.70 -18.09
C SER A 352 -9.99 -12.27 -18.38
N GLN A 353 -9.04 -11.33 -18.47
CA GLN A 353 -9.28 -9.88 -18.61
C GLN A 353 -10.28 -9.35 -17.59
N SER A 354 -10.16 -9.80 -16.34
CA SER A 354 -11.10 -9.45 -15.27
C SER A 354 -10.41 -9.41 -13.92
N LEU A 355 -10.99 -8.66 -12.97
CA LEU A 355 -10.56 -8.69 -11.58
C LEU A 355 -10.91 -10.05 -10.96
N LYS A 356 -9.92 -10.66 -10.32
CA LYS A 356 -10.08 -11.87 -9.52
C LYS A 356 -9.74 -11.58 -8.07
N GLU A 357 -10.51 -12.17 -7.17
CA GLU A 357 -10.14 -12.26 -5.77
C GLU A 357 -9.29 -13.51 -5.58
N TYR A 358 -8.19 -13.37 -4.86
CA TYR A 358 -7.30 -14.44 -4.45
C TYR A 358 -7.36 -14.59 -2.94
N MET A 359 -7.29 -15.83 -2.47
CA MET A 359 -7.20 -16.18 -1.07
C MET A 359 -6.04 -17.14 -0.88
N THR A 360 -5.22 -16.87 0.13
CA THR A 360 -4.16 -17.80 0.56
C THR A 360 -4.22 -17.93 2.07
N ILE A 361 -4.11 -19.17 2.56
CA ILE A 361 -4.02 -19.48 4.00
C ILE A 361 -2.92 -20.52 4.21
N ARG A 362 -2.03 -20.26 5.16
CA ARG A 362 -0.96 -21.11 5.62
C ARG A 362 -1.26 -21.57 7.06
N TYR A 363 -1.15 -22.87 7.28
CA TYR A 363 -1.24 -23.51 8.59
C TYR A 363 0.10 -24.16 8.94
N THR A 364 0.62 -23.86 10.12
CA THR A 364 1.89 -24.39 10.63
C THR A 364 1.69 -25.02 12.00
N GLY A 365 2.28 -26.20 12.23
CA GLY A 365 2.24 -26.87 13.53
C GLY A 365 0.92 -27.60 13.83
N PHE A 366 0.06 -27.80 12.83
CA PHE A 366 -1.19 -28.55 12.97
C PHE A 366 -1.01 -30.01 12.54
N THR A 367 -1.59 -30.94 13.30
CA THR A 367 -1.66 -32.37 12.96
C THR A 367 -2.98 -32.76 12.29
N THR A 368 -3.97 -31.86 12.32
CA THR A 368 -5.24 -32.02 11.62
C THR A 368 -5.01 -31.93 10.12
N ASP A 369 -5.67 -32.79 9.35
CA ASP A 369 -5.66 -32.73 7.89
C ASP A 369 -6.58 -31.60 7.40
N ILE A 370 -6.02 -30.37 7.32
CA ILE A 370 -6.76 -29.21 6.83
C ILE A 370 -7.04 -29.35 5.33
N CYS A 371 -6.18 -30.04 4.58
CA CYS A 371 -6.39 -30.21 3.14
C CYS A 371 -7.60 -31.07 2.82
N SER A 372 -7.85 -32.16 3.56
CA SER A 372 -9.08 -32.93 3.42
C SER A 372 -10.33 -32.09 3.74
N LEU A 373 -10.27 -31.24 4.78
CA LEU A 373 -11.36 -30.33 5.12
C LEU A 373 -11.61 -29.27 4.04
N ALA A 374 -10.54 -28.68 3.51
CA ALA A 374 -10.63 -27.65 2.48
C ALA A 374 -11.11 -28.25 1.16
N ASN A 375 -10.53 -29.36 0.70
CA ASN A 375 -10.86 -29.99 -0.59
C ASN A 375 -12.29 -30.51 -0.66
N ALA A 376 -12.93 -30.80 0.49
CA ALA A 376 -14.35 -31.14 0.53
C ALA A 376 -15.27 -30.04 -0.06
N ARG A 377 -14.79 -28.79 -0.16
CA ARG A 377 -15.55 -27.63 -0.68
C ARG A 377 -15.40 -27.42 -2.20
N ARG A 378 -14.65 -28.27 -2.91
CA ARG A 378 -14.58 -28.44 -4.39
C ARG A 378 -14.23 -27.19 -5.24
N GLN A 379 -13.74 -26.09 -4.67
CA GLN A 379 -13.37 -24.86 -5.43
C GLN A 379 -12.04 -24.24 -4.98
N ASN A 380 -11.12 -25.07 -4.49
CA ASN A 380 -9.84 -24.65 -3.94
C ASN A 380 -8.76 -25.68 -4.22
N SER A 381 -7.52 -25.24 -4.14
CA SER A 381 -6.36 -26.10 -4.11
C SER A 381 -5.82 -26.11 -2.69
N CYS A 382 -5.62 -27.29 -2.13
CA CYS A 382 -4.82 -27.43 -0.92
C CYS A 382 -3.61 -28.32 -1.20
N TYR A 383 -2.46 -27.92 -0.69
CA TYR A 383 -1.23 -28.68 -0.80
C TYR A 383 -0.43 -28.60 0.51
N GLU A 384 0.43 -29.60 0.71
CA GLU A 384 1.32 -29.68 1.86
C GLU A 384 2.77 -29.51 1.40
N ASP A 385 3.56 -28.76 2.16
CA ASP A 385 4.99 -28.62 1.94
C ASP A 385 5.73 -28.43 3.27
N MET A 386 6.77 -29.22 3.50
CA MET A 386 7.61 -29.19 4.72
C MET A 386 6.80 -29.14 6.05
N GLY A 387 5.73 -29.93 6.16
CA GLY A 387 4.87 -29.98 7.36
C GLY A 387 3.97 -28.75 7.55
N ARG A 388 3.79 -27.94 6.51
CA ARG A 388 2.85 -26.81 6.44
C ARG A 388 1.77 -27.14 5.43
N GLN A 389 0.56 -26.68 5.69
CA GLN A 389 -0.58 -26.86 4.79
C GLN A 389 -1.01 -25.51 4.24
N TYR A 390 -1.29 -25.47 2.95
CA TYR A 390 -1.64 -24.24 2.22
C TYR A 390 -2.97 -24.41 1.53
N VAL A 391 -3.90 -23.50 1.79
CA VAL A 391 -5.19 -23.41 1.10
C VAL A 391 -5.16 -22.19 0.21
N VAL A 392 -5.36 -22.41 -1.09
CA VAL A 392 -5.39 -21.37 -2.12
C VAL A 392 -6.70 -21.45 -2.87
N ALA A 393 -7.35 -20.30 -3.06
CA ALA A 393 -8.55 -20.18 -3.86
C ALA A 393 -8.50 -18.90 -4.69
N SER A 394 -9.19 -18.92 -5.83
CA SER A 394 -9.45 -17.71 -6.60
C SER A 394 -10.86 -17.73 -7.17
N ARG A 395 -11.40 -16.54 -7.43
CA ARG A 395 -12.71 -16.36 -8.05
C ARG A 395 -12.75 -15.06 -8.83
N PRO A 396 -13.61 -14.91 -9.86
CA PRO A 396 -13.95 -13.59 -10.37
C PRO A 396 -14.48 -12.70 -9.24
N GLU A 397 -14.16 -11.41 -9.28
CA GLU A 397 -14.65 -10.45 -8.28
C GLU A 397 -16.18 -10.48 -8.17
N GLY A 398 -16.67 -10.49 -6.93
CA GLY A 398 -18.10 -10.55 -6.64
C GLY A 398 -18.79 -11.90 -6.89
N ALA A 399 -18.10 -12.90 -7.45
CA ALA A 399 -18.67 -14.23 -7.65
C ALA A 399 -18.85 -14.98 -6.31
N SER A 400 -19.92 -15.76 -6.16
CA SER A 400 -20.08 -16.65 -5.00
C SER A 400 -19.00 -17.73 -5.03
N ASN A 401 -18.36 -17.97 -3.89
CA ASN A 401 -17.40 -19.06 -3.73
C ASN A 401 -17.42 -19.49 -2.26
N ALA A 402 -17.68 -20.78 -2.04
CA ALA A 402 -17.86 -21.32 -0.71
C ALA A 402 -16.63 -21.10 0.20
N MET A 403 -15.42 -21.05 -0.35
CA MET A 403 -14.19 -20.82 0.43
C MET A 403 -14.05 -19.37 0.89
N PHE A 404 -14.39 -18.41 0.02
CA PHE A 404 -14.41 -17.00 0.39
C PHE A 404 -15.52 -16.67 1.38
N GLU A 405 -16.67 -17.31 1.25
CA GLU A 405 -17.77 -17.23 2.23
C GLU A 405 -17.37 -17.86 3.57
N SER A 406 -16.55 -18.91 3.52
CA SER A 406 -16.04 -19.59 4.70
C SER A 406 -14.76 -18.99 5.25
N TRP A 407 -14.32 -17.81 4.78
CA TRP A 407 -13.12 -17.12 5.26
C TRP A 407 -13.04 -17.11 6.79
N LEU A 408 -14.15 -16.71 7.45
CA LEU A 408 -14.25 -16.72 8.91
C LEU A 408 -14.17 -18.13 9.50
N ASP A 409 -14.70 -19.15 8.85
CA ASP A 409 -14.62 -20.52 9.38
C ASP A 409 -13.19 -21.05 9.36
N VAL A 410 -12.49 -20.82 8.24
CA VAL A 410 -11.13 -21.34 8.02
C VAL A 410 -10.06 -20.55 8.75
N THR A 411 -10.33 -19.29 9.08
CA THR A 411 -9.41 -18.46 9.88
C THR A 411 -9.78 -18.44 11.36
N SER A 412 -11.06 -18.22 11.69
CA SER A 412 -11.51 -17.87 13.05
C SER A 412 -12.30 -18.94 13.81
N LYS A 413 -12.79 -20.02 13.16
CA LYS A 413 -13.42 -21.18 13.84
C LYS A 413 -12.47 -22.35 14.05
N LEU A 414 -11.41 -22.46 13.26
CA LEU A 414 -10.27 -23.36 13.53
C LEU A 414 -9.32 -22.77 14.59
N ARG A 415 -9.85 -22.02 15.57
CA ARG A 415 -9.02 -21.37 16.60
C ARG A 415 -8.05 -22.37 17.17
N VAL A 416 -6.81 -21.96 17.32
CA VAL A 416 -5.89 -22.66 18.18
C VAL A 416 -6.54 -22.70 19.57
N VAL A 417 -7.10 -23.84 19.96
CA VAL A 417 -7.62 -24.01 21.32
C VAL A 417 -6.42 -23.83 22.25
N ARG A 418 -6.48 -22.75 23.03
CA ARG A 418 -5.50 -22.42 24.06
C ARG A 418 -5.67 -23.32 25.26
#